data_AF-A0A9Q9N0M2-F1
#
_entry.id   AF-A0A9Q9N0M2-F1
#
_cell.length_a   1.000
_cell.length_b   1.000
_cell.length_c   1.000
_cell.angle_alpha   90.00
_cell.angle_beta   90.00
_cell.angle_gamma   90.00
#
_symmetry.space_group_name_H-M   'P 1'
#
loop_
_entity.id
_entity.type
_entity.pdbx_description
1 polymer ?
#
loop_
_entity_poly.entity_id
_entity_poly.type
_entity_poly.pdbx_seq_one_letter_code
_entity_poly.pdbx_strand_id
1 'polypeptide(L)'
;MTTDITELAQSLKAAAEKATPGRWEYYPGNTSIEYNVDSMDEGQGSIVYVDSGDFTQAQTDRNGEFIALANPANILALVEALEKAQRYIEELREWNAGLAQESHEYQQRIAELEPIRAAAERLVRCKGRYHSELNYRALATLFGVNNPDLPPLDGESRTVTAAAADVLAERKRQVSVEGWTPSHDDTHKNNEMAFAASCYAFHAAAATWDLEDDGIPYDSHPVPKQWPWDPSWWKPTDARRDLVKAGALILAEIERIDRADGIKLEAE
;
A
#
# COMPACT_ATOMS: atom_id res chain seq x y z
N MET A 1 -40.52 -24.40 33.80
CA MET A 1 -40.16 -24.96 32.48
C MET A 1 -40.00 -23.77 31.55
N THR A 2 -38.86 -23.60 30.91
CA THR A 2 -38.69 -22.57 29.86
C THR A 2 -39.49 -23.04 28.65
N THR A 3 -40.69 -22.50 28.45
CA THR A 3 -41.46 -22.70 27.23
C THR A 3 -40.63 -22.20 26.06
N ASP A 4 -40.36 -23.05 25.07
CA ASP A 4 -39.70 -22.61 23.84
C ASP A 4 -40.62 -21.61 23.15
N ILE A 5 -40.19 -20.34 23.12
CA ILE A 5 -40.96 -19.23 22.55
C ILE A 5 -41.28 -19.47 21.07
N THR A 6 -40.41 -20.18 20.35
CA THR A 6 -40.59 -20.49 18.93
C THR A 6 -41.72 -21.49 18.75
N GLU A 7 -41.71 -22.58 19.52
CA GLU A 7 -42.76 -23.60 19.50
C GLU A 7 -44.10 -23.02 19.99
N LEU A 8 -44.07 -22.17 21.01
CA LEU A 8 -45.25 -21.46 21.50
C LEU A 8 -45.85 -20.56 20.41
N ALA A 9 -45.02 -19.74 19.75
CA ALA A 9 -45.47 -18.85 18.69
C ALA A 9 -46.07 -19.63 17.50
N GLN A 10 -45.46 -20.75 17.12
CA GLN A 10 -45.98 -21.64 16.05
C GLN A 10 -47.31 -22.28 16.44
N SER A 11 -47.41 -22.78 17.68
CA SER A 11 -48.63 -23.41 18.20
C SER A 11 -49.77 -22.41 18.30
N LEU A 12 -49.48 -21.19 18.80
CA LEU A 12 -50.47 -20.13 18.91
C LEU A 12 -50.94 -19.66 17.54
N LYS A 13 -50.05 -19.57 16.55
CA LYS A 13 -50.40 -19.27 15.16
C LYS A 13 -51.32 -20.33 14.57
N ALA A 14 -51.00 -21.62 14.74
CA ALA A 14 -51.82 -22.71 14.22
C ALA A 14 -53.21 -22.75 14.87
N ALA A 15 -53.31 -22.46 16.18
CA ALA A 15 -54.58 -22.34 16.88
C ALA A 15 -55.39 -21.13 16.39
N ALA A 16 -54.74 -19.98 16.19
CA ALA A 16 -55.39 -18.77 15.66
C ALA A 16 -55.95 -18.97 14.25
N GLU A 17 -55.25 -19.71 13.39
CA GLU A 17 -55.69 -20.04 12.03
C GLU A 17 -56.91 -20.98 12.00
N LYS A 18 -57.10 -21.80 13.04
CA LYS A 18 -58.26 -22.70 13.18
C LYS A 18 -59.48 -22.01 13.79
N ALA A 19 -59.26 -21.00 14.62
CA ALA A 19 -60.29 -20.23 15.30
C ALA A 19 -61.17 -19.44 14.31
N THR A 20 -62.34 -18.98 14.75
CA THR A 20 -63.25 -18.21 13.88
C THR A 20 -62.61 -16.90 13.45
N PRO A 21 -62.59 -16.59 12.13
CA PRO A 21 -61.95 -15.38 11.63
C PRO A 21 -62.77 -14.13 11.96
N GLY A 22 -62.13 -12.97 11.87
CA GLY A 22 -62.77 -11.67 12.08
C GLY A 22 -62.52 -11.11 13.48
N ARG A 23 -63.15 -9.97 13.76
CA ARG A 23 -62.99 -9.26 15.03
C ARG A 23 -63.80 -9.97 16.12
N TRP A 24 -63.14 -10.35 17.21
CA TRP A 24 -63.82 -10.83 18.41
C TRP A 24 -64.09 -9.64 19.33
N GLU A 25 -65.29 -9.59 19.89
CA GLU A 25 -65.72 -8.51 20.77
C GLU A 25 -66.01 -9.08 22.15
N TYR A 26 -65.45 -8.46 23.19
CA TYR A 26 -65.77 -8.82 24.56
C TYR A 26 -67.16 -8.26 24.91
N TYR A 27 -68.11 -9.16 25.18
CA TYR A 27 -69.42 -8.82 25.71
C TYR A 27 -69.45 -9.12 27.22
N PRO A 28 -69.52 -8.10 28.10
CA PRO A 28 -69.59 -8.32 29.54
C PRO A 28 -70.80 -9.18 29.91
N GLY A 29 -70.57 -10.27 30.65
CA GLY A 29 -71.64 -11.12 31.22
C GLY A 29 -71.88 -12.48 30.55
N ASN A 30 -71.29 -12.76 29.39
CA ASN A 30 -71.49 -14.02 28.64
C ASN A 30 -70.28 -14.98 28.67
N THR A 31 -69.25 -14.69 29.44
CA THR A 31 -68.06 -15.54 29.54
C THR A 31 -67.65 -15.65 31.00
N SER A 32 -67.58 -16.88 31.52
CA SER A 32 -67.00 -17.17 32.83
C SER A 32 -65.71 -17.98 32.67
N ILE A 33 -64.66 -17.58 33.39
CA ILE A 33 -63.47 -18.39 33.62
C ILE A 33 -63.62 -18.88 35.06
N GLU A 34 -63.87 -20.17 35.24
CA GLU A 34 -64.14 -20.78 36.54
C GLU A 34 -63.00 -21.71 36.92
N TYR A 35 -62.63 -21.74 38.20
CA TYR A 35 -61.69 -22.75 38.68
C TYR A 35 -62.36 -24.11 38.55
N ASN A 36 -61.68 -25.08 37.94
CA ASN A 36 -62.24 -26.42 37.80
C ASN A 36 -62.40 -27.05 39.19
N VAL A 37 -63.64 -27.16 39.65
CA VAL A 37 -63.99 -27.66 40.98
C VAL A 37 -63.67 -29.16 41.16
N ASP A 38 -63.49 -29.88 40.04
CA ASP A 38 -63.16 -31.31 40.00
C ASP A 38 -61.64 -31.55 39.75
N SER A 39 -60.86 -30.49 39.52
CA SER A 39 -59.40 -30.55 39.37
C SER A 39 -58.71 -30.43 40.73
N MET A 40 -57.76 -31.32 41.02
CA MET A 40 -56.87 -31.16 42.19
C MET A 40 -55.81 -30.05 42.01
N ASP A 41 -55.77 -29.38 40.85
CA ASP A 41 -54.89 -28.25 40.56
C ASP A 41 -55.65 -26.93 40.69
N GLU A 42 -55.52 -26.29 41.86
CA GLU A 42 -56.15 -25.01 42.22
C GLU A 42 -55.70 -23.83 41.32
N GLY A 43 -54.67 -24.02 40.49
CA GLY A 43 -54.15 -23.01 39.55
C GLY A 43 -54.80 -23.02 38.16
N GLN A 44 -55.66 -23.99 37.86
CA GLN A 44 -56.25 -24.15 36.52
C GLN A 44 -57.67 -23.58 36.42
N GLY A 45 -57.77 -22.42 35.76
CA GLY A 45 -59.04 -21.88 35.29
C GLY A 45 -59.53 -22.63 34.05
N SER A 46 -60.78 -23.07 34.06
CA SER A 46 -61.51 -23.57 32.89
C SER A 46 -62.33 -22.44 32.27
N ILE A 47 -62.26 -22.33 30.95
CA ILE A 47 -63.12 -21.41 30.20
C ILE A 47 -64.46 -22.12 30.05
N VAL A 48 -65.50 -21.62 30.73
CA VAL A 48 -66.84 -22.21 30.68
C VAL A 48 -67.64 -21.50 29.60
N TYR A 49 -68.11 -22.29 28.64
CA TYR A 49 -68.92 -21.81 27.53
C TYR A 49 -70.37 -21.62 27.97
N VAL A 50 -70.93 -20.44 27.70
CA VAL A 50 -72.37 -20.20 27.75
C VAL A 50 -72.89 -20.29 26.32
N ASP A 51 -73.74 -21.27 26.03
CA ASP A 51 -74.32 -21.46 24.70
C ASP A 51 -75.13 -20.24 24.26
N SER A 52 -74.54 -19.46 23.35
CA SER A 52 -75.19 -18.28 22.75
C SER A 52 -76.05 -18.65 21.54
N GLY A 53 -75.93 -19.88 21.02
CA GLY A 53 -76.58 -20.34 19.78
C GLY A 53 -75.95 -19.81 18.48
N ASP A 54 -74.93 -18.96 18.55
CA ASP A 54 -74.33 -18.28 17.39
C ASP A 54 -73.23 -19.08 16.68
N PHE A 55 -72.67 -20.11 17.34
CA PHE A 55 -71.57 -20.92 16.81
C PHE A 55 -71.88 -22.42 16.86
N THR A 56 -71.34 -23.17 15.90
CA THR A 56 -71.34 -24.63 15.98
C THR A 56 -70.40 -25.11 17.08
N GLN A 57 -70.66 -26.29 17.69
CA GLN A 57 -69.78 -26.88 18.71
C GLN A 57 -68.31 -26.91 18.25
N ALA A 58 -68.05 -27.31 17.01
CA ALA A 58 -66.69 -27.38 16.46
C ALA A 58 -66.02 -25.99 16.31
N GLN A 59 -66.78 -24.91 16.14
CA GLN A 59 -66.24 -23.54 16.16
C GLN A 59 -65.94 -23.11 17.60
N THR A 60 -66.85 -23.42 18.52
CA THR A 60 -66.67 -23.16 19.96
C THR A 60 -65.43 -23.88 20.51
N ASP A 61 -65.23 -25.16 20.17
CA ASP A 61 -64.07 -25.94 20.61
C ASP A 61 -62.77 -25.32 20.12
N ARG A 62 -62.69 -24.96 18.83
CA ARG A 62 -61.50 -24.31 18.24
C ARG A 62 -61.21 -22.93 18.85
N ASN A 63 -62.25 -22.17 19.16
CA ASN A 63 -62.09 -20.88 19.83
C ASN A 63 -61.60 -21.07 21.27
N GLY A 64 -62.13 -22.05 22.00
CA GLY A 64 -61.69 -22.42 23.34
C GLY A 64 -60.24 -22.87 23.38
N GLU A 65 -59.82 -23.73 22.44
CA GLU A 65 -58.42 -24.15 22.28
C GLU A 65 -57.48 -22.95 22.10
N PHE A 66 -57.85 -22.00 21.24
CA PHE A 66 -57.05 -20.79 21.03
C PHE A 66 -56.96 -19.91 22.28
N ILE A 67 -58.08 -19.67 22.97
CA ILE A 67 -58.09 -18.83 24.19
C ILE A 67 -57.29 -19.50 25.33
N ALA A 68 -57.44 -20.81 25.52
CA ALA A 68 -56.69 -21.55 26.52
C ALA A 68 -55.17 -21.52 26.25
N LEU A 69 -54.78 -21.61 24.98
CA LEU A 69 -53.39 -21.47 24.57
C LEU A 69 -52.89 -20.01 24.70
N ALA A 70 -53.75 -19.03 24.45
CA ALA A 70 -53.52 -17.59 24.64
C ALA A 70 -53.68 -17.13 26.11
N ASN A 71 -53.40 -18.01 27.07
CA ASN A 71 -53.48 -17.68 28.48
C ASN A 71 -52.46 -16.58 28.89
N PRO A 72 -52.64 -15.93 30.05
CA PRO A 72 -51.77 -14.84 30.48
C PRO A 72 -50.28 -15.19 30.50
N ALA A 73 -49.91 -16.40 30.92
CA ALA A 73 -48.50 -16.82 31.00
C ALA A 73 -47.86 -16.87 29.60
N ASN A 74 -48.57 -17.45 28.63
CA ASN A 74 -48.09 -17.56 27.25
C ASN A 74 -48.03 -16.19 26.55
N ILE A 75 -49.02 -15.32 26.78
CA ILE A 75 -49.02 -13.96 26.23
C ILE A 75 -47.87 -13.14 26.83
N LEU A 76 -47.67 -13.18 28.14
CA LEU A 76 -46.55 -12.48 28.79
C LEU A 76 -45.20 -13.00 28.28
N ALA A 77 -45.05 -14.31 28.11
CA ALA A 77 -43.82 -14.89 27.55
C ALA A 77 -43.51 -14.39 26.13
N LEU A 78 -44.53 -14.27 25.26
CA LEU A 78 -44.37 -13.73 23.92
C LEU A 78 -44.05 -12.22 23.92
N VAL A 79 -44.69 -11.45 24.81
CA VAL A 79 -44.42 -10.01 24.96
C VAL A 79 -42.99 -9.78 25.45
N GLU A 80 -42.56 -10.49 26.48
CA GLU A 80 -41.17 -10.40 26.98
C GLU A 80 -40.15 -10.77 25.91
N ALA A 81 -40.43 -11.80 25.10
CA ALA A 81 -39.55 -12.19 24.00
C ALA A 81 -39.50 -11.12 22.91
N LEU A 82 -40.65 -10.50 22.58
CA LEU A 82 -40.71 -9.40 21.62
C LEU A 82 -39.93 -8.17 22.11
N GLU A 83 -40.11 -7.78 23.38
CA GLU A 83 -39.36 -6.67 23.98
C GLU A 83 -37.85 -6.93 23.96
N LYS A 84 -37.41 -8.15 24.29
CA LYS A 84 -35.99 -8.55 24.21
C LYS A 84 -35.47 -8.50 22.78
N ALA A 85 -36.23 -8.99 21.80
CA ALA A 85 -35.85 -8.95 20.40
C ALA A 85 -35.75 -7.50 19.87
N GLN A 86 -36.68 -6.63 20.27
CA GLN A 86 -36.65 -5.21 19.91
C GLN A 86 -35.42 -4.49 20.49
N ARG A 87 -35.08 -4.75 21.77
CA ARG A 87 -33.87 -4.21 22.39
C ARG A 87 -32.61 -4.68 21.67
N TYR A 88 -32.52 -5.98 21.37
CA TYR A 88 -31.38 -6.54 20.64
C TYR A 88 -31.23 -5.94 19.23
N ILE A 89 -32.34 -5.71 18.52
CA ILE A 89 -32.32 -5.04 17.21
C ILE A 89 -31.78 -3.61 17.33
N GLU A 90 -32.15 -2.89 18.38
CA GLU A 90 -31.67 -1.52 18.59
C GLU A 90 -30.18 -1.49 18.95
N GLU A 91 -29.72 -2.38 19.84
CA GLU A 91 -28.30 -2.54 20.15
C GLU A 91 -27.48 -2.89 18.88
N LEU A 92 -27.99 -3.78 18.04
CA LEU A 92 -27.35 -4.11 16.76
C LEU A 92 -27.31 -2.92 15.80
N ARG A 93 -28.33 -2.05 15.80
CA ARG A 93 -28.33 -0.84 14.96
C ARG A 93 -27.28 0.15 15.43
N GLU A 94 -27.19 0.40 16.73
CA GLU A 94 -26.17 1.27 17.31
C GLU A 94 -24.76 0.76 17.02
N TRP A 95 -24.53 -0.54 17.21
CA TRP A 95 -23.24 -1.16 16.91
C TRP A 95 -22.88 -1.07 15.42
N ASN A 96 -23.82 -1.36 14.52
CA ASN A 96 -23.60 -1.24 13.08
C ASN A 96 -23.33 0.21 12.65
N ALA A 97 -23.98 1.20 13.29
CA ALA A 97 -23.70 2.60 13.04
C ALA A 97 -22.27 2.96 13.47
N GLY A 98 -21.81 2.46 14.62
CA GLY A 98 -20.43 2.60 15.08
C GLY A 98 -19.42 2.00 14.10
N LEU A 99 -19.64 0.77 13.65
CA LEU A 99 -18.77 0.13 12.64
C LEU A 99 -18.75 0.88 11.31
N ALA A 100 -19.89 1.41 10.87
CA ALA A 100 -19.95 2.20 9.65
C ALA A 100 -19.13 3.49 9.78
N GLN A 101 -19.16 4.14 10.95
CA GLN A 101 -18.33 5.29 11.24
C GLN A 101 -16.84 4.93 11.26
N GLU A 102 -16.44 3.88 11.99
CA GLU A 102 -15.04 3.43 12.00
C GLU A 102 -14.54 3.08 10.59
N SER A 103 -15.36 2.36 9.80
CA SER A 103 -15.04 2.04 8.42
C SER A 103 -14.86 3.30 7.57
N HIS A 104 -15.65 4.35 7.81
CA HIS A 104 -15.50 5.62 7.11
C HIS A 104 -14.19 6.31 7.47
N GLU A 105 -13.84 6.36 8.75
CA GLU A 105 -12.58 6.94 9.25
C GLU A 105 -11.36 6.19 8.69
N TYR A 106 -11.40 4.85 8.64
CA TYR A 106 -10.34 4.06 8.02
C TYR A 106 -10.21 4.34 6.52
N GLN A 107 -11.33 4.45 5.80
CA GLN A 107 -11.32 4.80 4.38
C GLN A 107 -10.74 6.19 4.14
N GLN A 108 -11.08 7.18 4.97
CA GLN A 108 -10.48 8.52 4.92
C GLN A 108 -8.97 8.45 5.12
N ARG A 109 -8.50 7.74 6.17
CA ARG A 109 -7.07 7.59 6.44
C ARG A 109 -6.33 6.86 5.32
N ILE A 110 -6.92 5.84 4.72
CA ILE A 110 -6.36 5.17 3.54
C ILE A 110 -6.24 6.17 2.39
N ALA A 111 -7.30 6.93 2.10
CA ALA A 111 -7.28 7.94 1.04
C ALA A 111 -6.22 9.04 1.28
N GLU A 112 -5.96 9.42 2.53
CA GLU A 112 -4.88 10.33 2.90
C GLU A 112 -3.48 9.73 2.69
N LEU A 113 -3.32 8.42 2.89
CA LEU A 113 -2.04 7.72 2.76
C LEU A 113 -1.71 7.32 1.31
N GLU A 114 -2.71 7.09 0.47
CA GLU A 114 -2.52 6.77 -0.97
C GLU A 114 -1.61 7.77 -1.72
N PRO A 115 -1.78 9.10 -1.62
CA PRO A 115 -0.88 10.04 -2.30
C PRO A 115 0.56 9.95 -1.78
N ILE A 116 0.76 9.68 -0.48
CA ILE A 116 2.10 9.50 0.12
C ILE A 116 2.75 8.25 -0.46
N ARG A 117 2.02 7.12 -0.50
CA ARG A 117 2.50 5.89 -1.11
C ARG A 117 2.83 6.08 -2.58
N ALA A 118 1.95 6.73 -3.35
CA ALA A 118 2.19 6.99 -4.77
C ALA A 118 3.43 7.87 -5.00
N ALA A 119 3.68 8.86 -4.13
CA ALA A 119 4.89 9.66 -4.18
C ALA A 119 6.15 8.86 -3.83
N ALA A 120 6.10 8.03 -2.80
CA ALA A 120 7.18 7.11 -2.45
C ALA A 120 7.51 6.15 -3.61
N GLU A 121 6.50 5.58 -4.27
CA GLU A 121 6.68 4.74 -5.45
C GLU A 121 7.32 5.49 -6.61
N ARG A 122 6.91 6.75 -6.87
CA ARG A 122 7.56 7.61 -7.89
C ARG A 122 9.03 7.83 -7.56
N LEU A 123 9.37 8.09 -6.30
CA LEU A 123 10.75 8.31 -5.86
C LEU A 123 11.62 7.07 -6.03
N VAL A 124 11.10 5.89 -5.66
CA VAL A 124 11.82 4.62 -5.88
C VAL A 124 12.03 4.37 -7.38
N ARG A 125 11.05 4.70 -8.22
CA ARG A 125 11.16 4.59 -9.69
C ARG A 125 12.06 5.65 -10.33
N CYS A 126 12.31 6.77 -9.65
CA CYS A 126 13.27 7.79 -10.08
C CYS A 126 14.74 7.42 -9.81
N LYS A 127 15.04 6.17 -9.42
CA LYS A 127 16.42 5.67 -9.47
C LYS A 127 16.89 5.60 -10.93
N GLY A 128 17.71 6.58 -11.28
CA GLY A 128 18.33 6.77 -12.58
C GLY A 128 18.90 8.18 -12.70
N ARG A 129 20.10 8.39 -12.14
CA ARG A 129 21.03 9.54 -12.36
C ARG A 129 20.54 10.98 -11.99
N TYR A 130 21.25 11.59 -11.02
CA TYR A 130 21.44 13.05 -10.83
C TYR A 130 20.21 13.96 -10.66
N HIS A 131 19.26 13.66 -9.75
CA HIS A 131 18.18 14.61 -9.43
C HIS A 131 17.81 14.69 -7.93
N SER A 132 18.77 14.45 -7.02
CA SER A 132 18.53 14.46 -5.56
C SER A 132 17.80 15.74 -5.10
N GLU A 133 18.27 16.92 -5.49
CA GLU A 133 17.68 18.20 -5.07
C GLU A 133 16.25 18.42 -5.60
N LEU A 134 15.98 18.09 -6.87
CA LEU A 134 14.63 18.22 -7.45
C LEU A 134 13.64 17.25 -6.79
N ASN A 135 14.09 16.03 -6.50
CA ASN A 135 13.28 15.03 -5.81
C ASN A 135 12.97 15.47 -4.36
N TYR A 136 13.94 16.04 -3.64
CA TYR A 136 13.73 16.60 -2.31
C TYR A 136 12.81 17.82 -2.31
N ARG A 137 12.89 18.71 -3.32
CA ARG A 137 11.96 19.84 -3.45
C ARG A 137 10.53 19.41 -3.77
N ALA A 138 10.37 18.39 -4.61
CA ALA A 138 9.06 17.81 -4.91
C ALA A 138 8.43 17.13 -3.67
N LEU A 139 9.25 16.42 -2.88
CA LEU A 139 8.89 15.88 -1.57
C LEU A 139 8.46 16.98 -0.59
N ALA A 140 9.29 18.01 -0.43
CA ALA A 140 9.04 19.14 0.47
C ALA A 140 7.71 19.85 0.12
N THR A 141 7.44 20.02 -1.18
CA THR A 141 6.17 20.59 -1.66
C THR A 141 4.98 19.69 -1.38
N LEU A 142 5.11 18.37 -1.57
CA LEU A 142 4.04 17.41 -1.31
C LEU A 142 3.68 17.34 0.19
N PHE A 143 4.69 17.36 1.06
CA PHE A 143 4.50 17.34 2.50
C PHE A 143 4.24 18.72 3.12
N GLY A 144 4.17 19.79 2.32
CA GLY A 144 3.98 21.16 2.80
C GLY A 144 5.12 21.68 3.69
N VAL A 145 6.29 21.05 3.61
CA VAL A 145 7.47 21.42 4.39
C VAL A 145 8.25 22.46 3.60
N ASN A 146 8.43 23.65 4.17
CA ASN A 146 9.38 24.60 3.60
C ASN A 146 10.79 24.04 3.76
N ASN A 147 11.59 24.10 2.70
CA ASN A 147 12.95 23.55 2.64
C ASN A 147 14.08 24.53 3.05
N PRO A 148 14.03 25.24 4.20
CA PRO A 148 15.24 25.88 4.74
C PRO A 148 15.86 25.19 5.96
N ASP A 149 15.15 24.29 6.68
CA ASP A 149 15.60 23.87 8.04
C ASP A 149 15.82 22.36 8.25
N LEU A 150 15.90 21.54 7.19
CA LEU A 150 16.32 20.15 7.36
C LEU A 150 17.86 20.11 7.53
N PRO A 151 18.40 19.63 8.67
CA PRO A 151 19.84 19.43 8.81
C PRO A 151 20.33 18.44 7.75
N PRO A 152 21.56 18.59 7.22
CA PRO A 152 22.11 17.63 6.28
C PRO A 152 22.06 16.22 6.85
N LEU A 153 21.63 15.25 6.04
CA LEU A 153 21.71 13.84 6.41
C LEU A 153 23.19 13.46 6.47
N ASP A 154 23.73 13.44 7.69
CA ASP A 154 25.08 12.96 7.96
C ASP A 154 25.13 11.45 7.73
N GLY A 155 25.61 11.07 6.54
CA GLY A 155 26.05 9.71 6.26
C GLY A 155 25.12 8.90 5.38
N GLU A 156 25.07 9.20 4.09
CA GLU A 156 25.02 8.16 3.05
C GLU A 156 25.56 8.73 1.70
N SER A 157 26.69 8.16 1.30
CA SER A 157 27.69 8.64 0.34
C SER A 157 27.27 8.66 -1.14
N ARG A 158 27.67 9.72 -1.85
CA ARG A 158 28.59 9.67 -3.02
C ARG A 158 28.97 11.10 -3.41
N THR A 159 29.80 11.77 -2.60
CA THR A 159 30.52 12.92 -3.12
C THR A 159 31.55 12.38 -4.11
N VAL A 160 31.19 12.38 -5.39
CA VAL A 160 32.17 12.26 -6.47
C VAL A 160 33.21 13.34 -6.20
N THR A 161 34.43 12.95 -5.83
CA THR A 161 35.50 13.92 -5.60
C THR A 161 35.70 14.75 -6.86
N ALA A 162 36.18 15.98 -6.74
CA ALA A 162 36.45 16.82 -7.92
C ALA A 162 37.30 16.08 -8.97
N ALA A 163 38.27 15.27 -8.52
CA ALA A 163 39.09 14.43 -9.40
C ALA A 163 38.28 13.36 -10.16
N ALA A 164 37.37 12.65 -9.48
CA ALA A 164 36.51 11.68 -10.15
C ALA A 164 35.53 12.35 -11.13
N ALA A 165 35.02 13.54 -10.78
CA ALA A 165 34.15 14.33 -11.66
C ALA A 165 34.89 14.78 -12.92
N ASP A 166 36.15 15.23 -12.80
CA ASP A 166 36.98 15.66 -13.92
C ASP A 166 37.27 14.52 -14.91
N VAL A 167 37.55 13.31 -14.41
CA VAL A 167 37.76 12.10 -15.24
C VAL A 167 36.48 11.74 -16.01
N LEU A 168 35.32 11.74 -15.34
CA LEU A 168 34.04 11.46 -16.00
C LEU A 168 33.66 12.55 -17.00
N ALA A 169 33.94 13.82 -16.69
CA ALA A 169 33.71 14.94 -17.61
C ALA A 169 34.59 14.82 -18.85
N GLU A 170 35.86 14.41 -18.70
CA GLU A 170 36.75 14.16 -19.83
C GLU A 170 36.27 12.99 -20.69
N ARG A 171 35.86 11.88 -20.07
CA ARG A 171 35.28 10.75 -20.82
C ARG A 171 34.05 11.19 -21.61
N LYS A 172 33.17 11.99 -21.02
CA LYS A 172 32.01 12.57 -21.71
C LYS A 172 32.43 13.48 -22.86
N ARG A 173 33.46 14.32 -22.68
CA ARG A 173 34.00 15.19 -23.74
C ARG A 173 34.53 14.38 -24.91
N GLN A 174 35.30 13.32 -24.67
CA GLN A 174 35.81 12.42 -25.70
C GLN A 174 34.66 11.82 -26.55
N VAL A 175 33.60 11.37 -25.89
CA VAL A 175 32.40 10.85 -26.59
C VAL A 175 31.70 11.96 -27.39
N SER A 176 31.41 13.11 -26.77
CA SER A 176 30.54 14.13 -27.37
C SER A 176 31.23 15.06 -28.38
N VAL A 177 32.52 15.32 -28.19
CA VAL A 177 33.30 16.25 -29.02
C VAL A 177 34.12 15.51 -30.06
N GLU A 178 34.82 14.45 -29.67
CA GLU A 178 35.71 13.70 -30.56
C GLU A 178 35.00 12.51 -31.26
N GLY A 179 33.79 12.16 -30.82
CA GLY A 179 33.03 11.04 -31.38
C GLY A 179 33.54 9.66 -30.95
N TRP A 180 34.36 9.58 -29.89
CA TRP A 180 34.90 8.34 -29.34
C TRP A 180 33.84 7.58 -28.56
N THR A 181 32.83 7.10 -29.28
CA THR A 181 31.71 6.33 -28.73
C THR A 181 32.15 4.94 -28.25
N PRO A 182 31.36 4.26 -27.40
CA PRO A 182 31.61 2.86 -27.05
C PRO A 182 31.85 1.96 -28.27
N SER A 183 31.06 2.13 -29.34
CA SER A 183 31.25 1.39 -30.60
C SER A 183 32.55 1.73 -31.33
N HIS A 184 33.02 2.97 -31.23
CA HIS A 184 34.34 3.37 -31.74
C HIS A 184 35.44 2.67 -30.91
N ASP A 185 35.31 2.69 -29.59
CA ASP A 185 36.31 2.11 -28.69
C ASP A 185 36.45 0.60 -28.90
N ASP A 186 35.35 -0.09 -29.24
CA ASP A 186 35.32 -1.50 -29.60
C ASP A 186 36.13 -1.84 -30.86
N THR A 187 36.51 -0.84 -31.67
CA THR A 187 37.38 -1.03 -32.85
C THR A 187 38.87 -1.08 -32.51
N HIS A 188 39.26 -0.57 -31.33
CA HIS A 188 40.65 -0.61 -30.87
C HIS A 188 41.07 -2.02 -30.47
N LYS A 189 42.34 -2.35 -30.75
CA LYS A 189 42.94 -3.66 -30.48
C LYS A 189 44.24 -3.48 -29.70
N ASN A 190 44.88 -4.59 -29.32
CA ASN A 190 46.23 -4.60 -28.74
C ASN A 190 46.42 -3.67 -27.53
N ASN A 191 45.36 -3.42 -26.74
CA ASN A 191 45.36 -2.54 -25.58
C ASN A 191 45.80 -1.09 -25.89
N GLU A 192 45.59 -0.61 -27.12
CA GLU A 192 46.01 0.73 -27.56
C GLU A 192 45.49 1.84 -26.64
N MET A 193 44.26 1.78 -26.14
CA MET A 193 43.75 2.78 -25.19
C MET A 193 44.48 2.75 -23.85
N ALA A 194 44.83 1.57 -23.33
CA ALA A 194 45.64 1.45 -22.12
C ALA A 194 47.08 1.97 -22.34
N PHE A 195 47.68 1.71 -23.50
CA PHE A 195 49.00 2.25 -23.85
C PHE A 195 48.97 3.77 -23.94
N ALA A 196 47.97 4.37 -24.59
CA ALA A 196 47.81 5.82 -24.64
C ALA A 196 47.60 6.42 -23.24
N ALA A 197 46.79 5.79 -22.39
CA ALA A 197 46.63 6.20 -21.00
C ALA A 197 47.95 6.16 -20.22
N SER A 198 48.75 5.10 -20.41
CA SER A 198 50.06 4.96 -19.78
C SER A 198 51.03 6.06 -20.23
N CYS A 199 50.97 6.49 -21.49
CA CYS A 199 51.81 7.58 -22.00
C CYS A 199 51.49 8.91 -21.29
N TYR A 200 50.20 9.25 -21.13
CA TYR A 200 49.81 10.45 -20.38
C TYR A 200 50.14 10.36 -18.88
N ALA A 201 49.93 9.20 -18.25
CA ALA A 201 50.28 9.00 -16.84
C ALA A 201 51.79 9.07 -16.60
N PHE A 202 52.58 8.46 -17.49
CA PHE A 202 54.03 8.51 -17.44
C PHE A 202 54.54 9.92 -17.69
N HIS A 203 54.00 10.64 -18.67
CA HIS A 203 54.37 12.03 -18.96
C HIS A 203 54.15 12.94 -17.75
N ALA A 204 52.99 12.83 -17.10
CA ALA A 204 52.70 13.56 -15.86
C ALA A 204 53.68 13.21 -14.72
N ALA A 205 54.12 11.96 -14.64
CA ALA A 205 55.12 11.53 -13.66
C ALA A 205 56.54 12.01 -14.01
N ALA A 206 56.95 11.89 -15.26
CA ALA A 206 58.29 12.27 -15.74
C ALA A 206 58.57 13.76 -15.54
N ALA A 207 57.58 14.61 -15.79
CA ALA A 207 57.66 16.05 -15.53
C ALA A 207 57.89 16.40 -14.05
N THR A 208 57.56 15.51 -13.11
CA THR A 208 57.82 15.73 -11.67
C THR A 208 59.21 15.26 -11.22
N TRP A 209 59.91 14.48 -12.05
CA TRP A 209 61.20 13.87 -11.71
C TRP A 209 62.41 14.62 -12.29
N ASP A 210 62.20 15.79 -12.90
CA ASP A 210 63.26 16.59 -13.54
C ASP A 210 64.02 15.84 -14.66
N LEU A 211 63.45 14.72 -15.13
CA LEU A 211 64.04 13.89 -16.17
C LEU A 211 63.93 14.52 -17.57
N GLU A 212 63.08 15.55 -17.69
CA GLU A 212 62.74 16.25 -18.93
C GLU A 212 62.96 17.77 -18.82
N ASP A 213 63.84 18.26 -17.93
CA ASP A 213 64.22 19.70 -17.90
C ASP A 213 65.21 20.04 -19.05
N ASP A 214 64.74 19.82 -20.27
CA ASP A 214 65.40 20.24 -21.50
C ASP A 214 65.09 21.72 -21.82
N GLY A 215 64.38 22.42 -20.91
CA GLY A 215 63.83 23.77 -21.11
C GLY A 215 62.63 23.84 -22.06
N ILE A 216 62.06 22.69 -22.45
CA ILE A 216 60.89 22.62 -23.34
C ILE A 216 59.62 22.83 -22.49
N PRO A 217 58.65 23.66 -22.94
CA PRO A 217 57.35 23.74 -22.29
C PRO A 217 56.62 22.38 -22.26
N TYR A 218 55.96 22.06 -21.14
CA TYR A 218 55.27 20.78 -20.92
C TYR A 218 54.31 20.37 -22.05
N ASP A 219 53.56 21.32 -22.60
CA ASP A 219 52.59 21.10 -23.68
C ASP A 219 53.25 20.88 -25.06
N SER A 220 54.55 21.07 -25.15
CA SER A 220 55.38 20.97 -26.35
C SER A 220 56.28 19.73 -26.33
N HIS A 221 56.16 18.87 -25.32
CA HIS A 221 56.93 17.64 -25.22
C HIS A 221 56.61 16.69 -26.39
N PRO A 222 57.64 16.06 -26.99
CA PRO A 222 57.47 15.23 -28.17
C PRO A 222 56.64 13.99 -27.88
N VAL A 223 56.07 13.41 -28.94
CA VAL A 223 55.24 12.20 -28.84
C VAL A 223 56.07 11.03 -28.27
N PRO A 224 55.61 10.37 -27.19
CA PRO A 224 56.30 9.21 -26.63
C PRO A 224 56.41 8.07 -27.66
N LYS A 225 57.52 7.31 -27.62
CA LYS A 225 57.75 6.19 -28.55
C LYS A 225 56.68 5.10 -28.49
N GLN A 226 56.03 4.97 -27.34
CA GLN A 226 55.00 3.98 -27.05
C GLN A 226 53.59 4.50 -27.38
N TRP A 227 53.47 5.75 -27.86
CA TRP A 227 52.18 6.31 -28.26
C TRP A 227 51.60 5.49 -29.43
N PRO A 228 50.37 4.96 -29.29
CA PRO A 228 49.84 3.96 -30.22
C PRO A 228 49.16 4.56 -31.46
N TRP A 229 48.97 5.88 -31.50
CA TRP A 229 48.16 6.56 -32.52
C TRP A 229 48.96 7.58 -33.31
N ASP A 230 48.30 8.22 -34.27
CA ASP A 230 48.92 9.30 -35.05
C ASP A 230 49.47 10.39 -34.10
N PRO A 231 50.69 10.91 -34.35
CA PRO A 231 51.32 11.95 -33.53
C PRO A 231 50.45 13.18 -33.27
N SER A 232 49.55 13.53 -34.20
CA SER A 232 48.63 14.67 -34.05
C SER A 232 47.61 14.52 -32.91
N TRP A 233 47.43 13.30 -32.39
CA TRP A 233 46.57 13.02 -31.24
C TRP A 233 47.27 13.07 -29.89
N TRP A 234 48.60 13.21 -29.89
CA TRP A 234 49.34 13.53 -28.68
C TRP A 234 49.20 15.02 -28.37
N LYS A 235 48.47 15.33 -27.29
CA LYS A 235 48.14 16.70 -26.90
C LYS A 235 48.33 16.88 -25.39
N PRO A 236 49.57 16.86 -24.88
CA PRO A 236 49.84 17.10 -23.46
C PRO A 236 49.40 18.53 -23.07
N THR A 237 49.12 18.77 -21.79
CA THR A 237 48.68 20.09 -21.33
C THR A 237 49.36 20.48 -20.02
N ASP A 238 49.08 19.72 -18.97
CA ASP A 238 49.72 19.82 -17.67
C ASP A 238 49.57 18.47 -16.95
N ALA A 239 50.34 18.26 -15.88
CA ALA A 239 50.37 16.98 -15.17
C ALA A 239 48.98 16.54 -14.65
N ARG A 240 48.16 17.47 -14.12
CA ARG A 240 46.81 17.12 -13.62
C ARG A 240 45.90 16.76 -14.78
N ARG A 241 45.92 17.54 -15.85
CA ARG A 241 45.05 17.36 -17.02
C ARG A 241 45.39 16.09 -17.78
N ASP A 242 46.67 15.73 -17.86
CA ASP A 242 47.12 14.48 -18.49
C ASP A 242 46.71 13.26 -17.65
N LEU A 243 46.78 13.33 -16.31
CA LEU A 243 46.22 12.29 -15.44
C LEU A 243 44.71 12.14 -15.63
N VAL A 244 43.98 13.23 -15.85
CA VAL A 244 42.54 13.20 -16.17
C VAL A 244 42.28 12.51 -17.53
N LYS A 245 43.07 12.82 -18.57
CA LYS A 245 42.99 12.13 -19.87
C LYS A 245 43.32 10.65 -19.74
N ALA A 246 44.37 10.31 -18.98
CA ALA A 246 44.76 8.94 -18.70
C ALA A 246 43.63 8.17 -18.00
N GLY A 247 43.02 8.76 -16.96
CA GLY A 247 41.88 8.17 -16.27
C GLY A 247 40.68 7.94 -17.20
N ALA A 248 40.37 8.90 -18.08
CA ALA A 248 39.28 8.76 -19.05
C ALA A 248 39.54 7.64 -20.08
N LEU A 249 40.78 7.51 -20.55
CA LEU A 249 41.19 6.43 -21.46
C LEU A 249 41.19 5.06 -20.76
N ILE A 250 41.56 4.98 -19.49
CA ILE A 250 41.46 3.76 -18.68
C ILE A 250 39.99 3.36 -18.52
N LEU A 251 39.10 4.31 -18.22
CA LEU A 251 37.65 4.02 -18.16
C LEU A 251 37.14 3.49 -19.50
N ALA A 252 37.52 4.11 -20.61
CA ALA A 252 37.12 3.65 -21.95
C ALA A 252 37.58 2.21 -22.23
N GLU A 253 38.82 1.86 -21.84
CA GLU A 253 39.35 0.50 -22.01
C GLU A 253 38.67 -0.52 -21.09
N ILE A 254 38.41 -0.19 -19.82
CA ILE A 254 37.66 -1.05 -18.91
C ILE A 254 36.25 -1.31 -19.46
N GLU A 255 35.55 -0.25 -19.89
CA GLU A 255 34.23 -0.37 -20.50
C GLU A 255 34.24 -1.27 -21.75
N ARG A 256 35.31 -1.21 -22.57
CA ARG A 256 35.49 -2.07 -23.74
C ARG A 256 35.70 -3.53 -23.33
N ILE A 257 36.53 -3.79 -22.31
CA ILE A 257 36.78 -5.14 -21.77
C ILE A 257 35.48 -5.72 -21.18
N ASP A 258 34.77 -4.94 -20.35
CA ASP A 258 33.50 -5.36 -19.75
C ASP A 258 32.47 -5.73 -20.83
N ARG A 259 32.36 -4.92 -21.89
CA ARG A 259 31.49 -5.24 -23.05
C ARG A 259 31.93 -6.53 -23.77
N ALA A 260 33.22 -6.73 -23.97
CA ALA A 260 33.76 -7.90 -24.65
C ALA A 260 33.51 -9.20 -23.84
N ASP A 261 33.60 -9.11 -22.52
CA ASP A 261 33.37 -10.22 -21.58
C ASP A 261 31.87 -10.44 -21.27
N GLY A 262 30.98 -9.63 -21.85
CA GLY A 262 29.54 -9.72 -21.60
C GLY A 262 29.15 -9.34 -20.17
N ILE A 263 30.04 -8.65 -19.45
CA ILE A 263 29.74 -8.03 -18.16
C ILE A 263 28.76 -6.91 -18.47
N LYS A 264 27.47 -7.20 -18.23
CA LYS A 264 26.44 -6.17 -18.26
C LYS A 264 26.81 -5.18 -17.16
N LEU A 265 27.27 -3.99 -17.55
CA LEU A 265 27.13 -2.82 -16.71
C LEU A 265 25.65 -2.78 -16.33
N GLU A 266 25.36 -3.13 -15.08
CA GLU A 266 24.05 -2.88 -14.50
C GLU A 266 23.82 -1.39 -14.68
N ALA A 267 23.06 -1.05 -15.71
CA ALA A 267 22.59 0.29 -15.94
C ALA A 267 21.53 0.54 -14.88
N GLU A 268 22.01 0.91 -13.69
CA GLU A 268 21.22 1.56 -12.64
C GLU A 268 20.53 2.83 -13.17
#